data_AF-A0A1U7IZ41-F1
#
_entry.id   AF-A0A1U7IZ41-F1
#
_cell.length_a   1.000
_cell.length_b   1.000
_cell.length_c   1.000
_cell.angle_alpha   90.00
_cell.angle_beta   90.00
_cell.angle_gamma   90.00
#
_symmetry.space_group_name_H-M   'P 1'
#
loop_
_entity.id
_entity.type
_entity.pdbx_description
1 polymer ?
#
loop_
_entity_poly.entity_id
_entity_poly.type
_entity_poly.pdbx_seq_one_letter_code
_entity_poly.pdbx_strand_id
1 'polypeptide(L)'
;MARFLTRRYVAVTWFEALRLAALDQTPWSNIRQAEDAQLLHREEWWAWWSDEQLTTAIGLPESLCPQSFSPDAIGLISEVFESYAGAPHCGWATLTRVKQVLTRERQPCPETTGGYDWITLERLTVRFTNDSEGVLQCWYKGYNEGFECQIEQIS
;
A
#
# COMPACT_ATOMS: atom_id res chain seq x y z
N MET A 1 1.69 -21.92 -10.71
CA MET A 1 0.26 -22.12 -10.37
C MET A 1 -0.44 -20.85 -10.78
N ALA A 2 -1.43 -20.91 -11.68
CA ALA A 2 -2.07 -19.71 -12.20
C ALA A 2 -2.76 -18.93 -11.07
N ARG A 3 -2.58 -17.61 -11.05
CA ARG A 3 -3.23 -16.70 -10.10
C ARG A 3 -3.90 -15.57 -10.86
N PHE A 4 -5.00 -15.09 -10.29
CA PHE A 4 -5.83 -14.04 -10.84
C PHE A 4 -5.87 -12.90 -9.83
N LEU A 5 -5.51 -11.71 -10.30
CA LEU A 5 -5.40 -10.51 -9.51
C LEU A 5 -6.58 -9.60 -9.81
N THR A 6 -7.21 -9.16 -8.73
CA THR A 6 -8.19 -8.08 -8.72
C THR A 6 -7.50 -6.81 -8.20
N ARG A 7 -8.22 -5.71 -8.03
CA ARG A 7 -7.67 -4.47 -7.46
C ARG A 7 -7.09 -4.69 -6.06
N ARG A 8 -7.71 -5.55 -5.25
CA ARG A 8 -7.32 -5.79 -3.86
C ARG A 8 -7.00 -7.24 -3.54
N TYR A 9 -7.48 -8.22 -4.29
CA TYR A 9 -7.35 -9.63 -3.90
C TYR A 9 -6.61 -10.50 -4.92
N VAL A 10 -6.13 -11.65 -4.43
CA VAL A 10 -5.56 -12.74 -5.22
C VAL A 10 -6.47 -13.96 -5.13
N ALA A 11 -6.75 -14.57 -6.29
CA ALA A 11 -7.41 -15.86 -6.39
C ALA A 11 -6.51 -16.87 -7.12
N VAL A 12 -6.64 -18.14 -6.75
CA VAL A 12 -5.97 -19.26 -7.43
C VAL A 12 -6.86 -19.94 -8.47
N THR A 13 -8.12 -19.52 -8.57
CA THR A 13 -9.07 -19.96 -9.61
C THR A 13 -9.79 -18.77 -10.21
N TRP A 14 -10.21 -18.88 -11.47
CA TRP A 14 -10.95 -17.82 -12.16
C TRP A 14 -12.30 -17.52 -11.50
N PHE A 15 -13.01 -18.56 -11.01
CA PHE A 15 -14.30 -18.39 -10.35
C PHE A 15 -14.17 -17.57 -9.07
N GLU A 16 -13.16 -17.87 -8.25
CA GLU A 16 -12.89 -17.09 -7.05
C GLU A 16 -12.45 -15.67 -7.39
N ALA A 17 -11.70 -15.48 -8.48
CA ALA A 17 -11.32 -14.16 -8.96
C ALA A 17 -12.54 -13.30 -9.30
N LEU A 18 -13.55 -13.87 -9.99
CA LEU A 18 -14.80 -13.17 -10.29
C LEU A 18 -15.57 -12.80 -9.03
N ARG A 19 -15.61 -13.70 -8.04
CA ARG A 19 -16.26 -13.43 -6.75
C ARG A 19 -15.59 -12.27 -6.01
N LEU A 20 -14.26 -12.27 -5.95
CA LEU A 20 -13.48 -11.21 -5.30
C LEU A 20 -13.53 -9.89 -6.07
N ALA A 21 -13.54 -9.95 -7.40
CA ALA A 21 -13.69 -8.79 -8.27
C ALA A 21 -15.03 -8.06 -8.04
N ALA A 22 -16.09 -8.81 -7.73
CA ALA A 22 -17.36 -8.20 -7.34
C ALA A 22 -17.28 -7.47 -5.98
N LEU A 23 -16.42 -7.92 -5.06
CA LEU A 23 -16.24 -7.29 -3.74
C LEU A 23 -15.44 -5.99 -3.80
N ASP A 24 -14.36 -5.96 -4.59
CA ASP A 24 -13.53 -4.74 -4.75
C ASP A 24 -13.88 -3.89 -5.99
N GLN A 25 -14.97 -4.26 -6.67
CA GLN A 25 -15.49 -3.60 -7.88
C GLN A 25 -14.50 -3.58 -9.05
N THR A 26 -13.65 -4.59 -9.16
CA THR A 26 -12.79 -4.79 -10.34
C THR A 26 -13.64 -5.25 -11.52
N PRO A 27 -13.64 -4.54 -12.67
CA PRO A 27 -14.27 -5.05 -13.88
C PRO A 27 -13.67 -6.40 -14.30
N TRP A 28 -14.48 -7.35 -14.74
CA TRP A 28 -14.00 -8.69 -15.12
C TRP A 28 -12.89 -8.65 -16.19
N SER A 29 -12.96 -7.68 -17.12
CA SER A 29 -11.96 -7.43 -18.16
C SER A 29 -10.59 -6.99 -17.61
N ASN A 30 -10.56 -6.54 -16.35
CA ASN A 30 -9.38 -6.03 -15.67
C ASN A 30 -8.81 -7.05 -14.67
N ILE A 31 -9.41 -8.23 -14.54
CA ILE A 31 -8.82 -9.32 -13.76
C ILE A 31 -7.57 -9.79 -14.50
N ARG A 32 -6.40 -9.61 -13.88
CA ARG A 32 -5.12 -9.95 -14.49
C ARG A 32 -4.70 -11.36 -14.10
N GLN A 33 -4.37 -12.19 -15.09
CA GLN A 33 -3.69 -13.46 -14.85
C GLN A 33 -2.19 -13.20 -14.70
N ALA A 34 -1.57 -13.68 -13.62
CA ALA A 34 -0.18 -13.38 -13.28
C ALA A 34 0.59 -14.64 -12.89
N GLU A 35 0.73 -15.57 -13.84
CA GLU A 35 1.21 -16.94 -13.59
C GLU A 35 2.63 -17.06 -13.02
N ASP A 36 3.49 -16.10 -13.33
CA ASP A 36 4.93 -16.14 -12.99
C ASP A 36 5.29 -15.30 -11.76
N ALA A 37 4.32 -14.57 -11.20
CA ALA A 37 4.63 -13.60 -10.17
C ALA A 37 4.61 -14.23 -8.77
N GLN A 38 5.68 -13.96 -8.03
CA GLN A 38 6.04 -14.64 -6.79
C GLN A 38 5.69 -13.77 -5.58
N LEU A 39 5.25 -14.41 -4.49
CA LEU A 39 5.03 -13.74 -3.22
C LEU A 39 6.39 -13.37 -2.64
N LEU A 40 6.66 -12.08 -2.50
CA LEU A 40 7.94 -11.56 -2.01
C LEU A 40 7.87 -11.24 -0.51
N HIS A 41 6.73 -10.73 -0.04
CA HIS A 41 6.52 -10.36 1.35
C HIS A 41 5.05 -10.48 1.74
N ARG A 42 4.77 -10.78 3.01
CA ARG A 42 3.42 -10.89 3.56
C ARG A 42 3.40 -10.34 4.98
N GLU A 43 2.45 -9.46 5.22
CA GLU A 43 1.97 -9.07 6.54
C GLU A 43 0.58 -9.68 6.81
N GLU A 44 0.00 -9.40 7.97
CA GLU A 44 -1.33 -9.90 8.35
C GLU A 44 -2.41 -9.51 7.30
N TRP A 45 -2.39 -8.25 6.84
CA TRP A 45 -3.46 -7.68 6.03
C TRP A 45 -3.12 -7.56 4.55
N TRP A 46 -1.84 -7.50 4.18
CA TRP A 46 -1.40 -7.29 2.81
C TRP A 46 -0.19 -8.14 2.42
N ALA A 47 0.00 -8.32 1.12
CA ALA A 47 1.03 -9.11 0.50
C ALA A 47 1.62 -8.36 -0.69
N TRP A 48 2.94 -8.46 -0.86
CA TRP A 48 3.70 -7.87 -1.96
C TRP A 48 4.21 -8.95 -2.92
N TRP A 49 4.11 -8.65 -4.21
CA TRP A 49 4.42 -9.60 -5.28
C TRP A 49 5.50 -9.07 -6.23
N SER A 50 6.16 -9.99 -6.92
CA SER A 50 7.28 -9.67 -7.82
C SER A 50 6.91 -8.87 -9.07
N ASP A 51 5.62 -8.68 -9.33
CA ASP A 51 5.08 -7.85 -10.41
C ASP A 51 4.57 -6.49 -9.90
N GLU A 52 5.13 -6.04 -8.79
CA GLU A 52 4.92 -4.73 -8.19
C GLU A 52 3.47 -4.44 -7.76
N GLN A 53 2.72 -5.50 -7.42
CA GLN A 53 1.38 -5.39 -6.89
C GLN A 53 1.33 -5.65 -5.39
N LEU A 54 0.45 -4.90 -4.72
CA LEU A 54 0.07 -5.11 -3.34
C LEU A 54 -1.38 -5.60 -3.28
N THR A 55 -1.64 -6.64 -2.51
CA THR A 55 -2.98 -7.25 -2.38
C THR A 55 -3.27 -7.62 -0.94
N THR A 56 -4.52 -7.89 -0.59
CA THR A 56 -4.92 -8.47 0.69
C THR A 56 -4.27 -9.84 0.90
N ALA A 57 -3.81 -10.12 2.12
CA ALA A 57 -3.13 -11.36 2.50
C ALA A 57 -4.04 -12.49 3.02
N ILE A 58 -5.35 -12.22 3.16
CA ILE A 58 -6.33 -13.19 3.65
C ILE A 58 -6.31 -14.46 2.78
N GLY A 59 -6.12 -15.61 3.42
CA GLY A 59 -6.08 -16.92 2.76
C GLY A 59 -4.74 -17.29 2.12
N LEU A 60 -3.71 -16.44 2.24
CA LEU A 60 -2.34 -16.78 1.82
C LEU A 60 -1.60 -17.59 2.90
N PRO A 61 -0.70 -18.52 2.52
CA PRO A 61 0.10 -19.29 3.47
C PRO A 61 1.01 -18.39 4.31
N GLU A 62 1.09 -18.64 5.62
CA GLU A 62 1.91 -17.84 6.54
C GLU A 62 3.42 -18.04 6.37
N SER A 63 3.84 -19.15 5.76
CA SER A 63 5.24 -19.58 5.69
C SER A 63 6.09 -18.91 4.59
N LEU A 64 5.52 -18.00 3.80
CA LEU A 64 6.16 -17.42 2.61
C LEU A 64 6.53 -15.94 2.80
N CYS A 65 7.64 -15.68 3.50
CA CYS A 65 8.26 -14.34 3.59
C CYS A 65 9.73 -14.38 3.16
N PRO A 66 10.02 -14.51 1.86
CA PRO A 66 11.40 -14.60 1.37
C PRO A 66 12.20 -13.29 1.49
N GLN A 67 11.53 -12.13 1.59
CA GLN A 67 12.17 -10.83 1.83
C GLN A 67 11.56 -10.14 3.04
N SER A 68 12.41 -9.62 3.94
CA SER A 68 11.98 -8.75 5.03
C SER A 68 12.10 -7.29 4.59
N PHE A 69 10.98 -6.57 4.55
CA PHE A 69 11.01 -5.12 4.44
C PHE A 69 11.52 -4.48 5.74
N SER A 70 11.94 -3.22 5.65
CA SER A 70 12.22 -2.45 6.85
C SER A 70 10.92 -2.24 7.65
N PRO A 71 10.99 -2.14 8.99
CA PRO A 71 9.82 -1.80 9.80
C PRO A 71 9.14 -0.49 9.36
N ASP A 72 9.93 0.48 8.91
CA ASP A 72 9.42 1.76 8.40
C ASP A 72 8.64 1.60 7.09
N ALA A 73 9.15 0.79 6.15
CA ALA A 73 8.41 0.47 4.93
C ALA A 73 7.10 -0.25 5.24
N ILE A 74 7.13 -1.23 6.17
CA ILE A 74 5.93 -1.95 6.61
C ILE A 74 4.91 -0.95 7.18
N GLY A 75 5.34 -0.06 8.07
CA GLY A 75 4.47 0.97 8.65
C GLY A 75 3.81 1.85 7.60
N LEU A 76 4.59 2.41 6.67
CA LEU A 76 4.06 3.29 5.62
C LEU A 76 3.10 2.56 4.66
N ILE A 77 3.41 1.32 4.28
CA ILE A 77 2.56 0.53 3.40
C ILE A 77 1.25 0.19 4.09
N SER A 78 1.31 -0.26 5.36
CA SER A 78 0.11 -0.58 6.15
C SER A 78 -0.78 0.64 6.32
N GLU A 79 -0.22 1.81 6.64
CA GLU A 79 -0.98 3.06 6.77
C GLU A 79 -1.76 3.40 5.50
N VAL A 80 -1.15 3.28 4.31
CA VAL A 80 -1.86 3.56 3.05
C VAL A 80 -2.88 2.47 2.76
N PHE A 81 -2.50 1.19 2.91
CA PHE A 81 -3.34 0.05 2.54
C PHE A 81 -4.62 -0.08 3.39
N GLU A 82 -4.53 0.24 4.68
CA GLU A 82 -5.65 0.21 5.62
C GLU A 82 -6.55 1.45 5.49
N SER A 83 -6.03 2.53 4.88
CA SER A 83 -6.82 3.73 4.63
C SER A 83 -7.85 3.51 3.52
N TYR A 84 -8.82 4.43 3.42
CA TYR A 84 -9.77 4.47 2.30
C TYR A 84 -9.18 5.02 1.00
N ALA A 85 -7.90 5.39 1.02
CA ALA A 85 -7.19 5.79 -0.17
C ALA A 85 -7.00 4.62 -1.15
N GLY A 86 -6.77 4.97 -2.42
CA GLY A 86 -6.29 4.03 -3.43
C GLY A 86 -4.80 3.72 -3.26
N ALA A 87 -4.15 3.36 -4.37
CA ALA A 87 -2.68 3.28 -4.39
C ALA A 87 -2.06 4.66 -4.07
N PRO A 88 -0.89 4.69 -3.39
CA PRO A 88 -0.21 5.94 -3.09
C PRO A 88 0.24 6.60 -4.40
N HIS A 89 0.27 7.92 -4.45
CA HIS A 89 0.70 8.67 -5.63
C HIS A 89 2.16 8.38 -6.03
N CYS A 90 3.03 8.10 -5.06
CA CYS A 90 4.40 7.67 -5.35
C CYS A 90 4.50 6.21 -5.83
N GLY A 91 3.40 5.44 -5.79
CA GLY A 91 3.34 4.03 -6.14
C GLY A 91 3.89 3.09 -5.05
N TRP A 92 3.35 1.87 -5.00
CA TRP A 92 3.77 0.86 -4.01
C TRP A 92 5.26 0.52 -4.10
N ALA A 93 5.80 0.43 -5.31
CA ALA A 93 7.21 0.13 -5.55
C ALA A 93 8.16 1.15 -4.90
N THR A 94 7.74 2.41 -4.74
CA THR A 94 8.54 3.42 -4.05
C THR A 94 8.55 3.18 -2.54
N LEU A 95 7.39 2.85 -1.95
CA LEU A 95 7.27 2.59 -0.52
C LEU A 95 8.03 1.31 -0.10
N THR A 96 7.98 0.25 -0.91
CA THR A 96 8.71 -1.01 -0.62
C THR A 96 10.22 -0.84 -0.65
N ARG A 97 10.72 0.22 -1.31
CA ARG A 97 12.15 0.57 -1.35
C ARG A 97 12.58 1.42 -0.17
N VAL A 98 11.70 1.83 0.74
CA VAL A 98 12.09 2.57 1.94
C VAL A 98 12.90 1.65 2.86
N LYS A 99 14.16 2.02 3.09
CA LYS A 99 15.05 1.31 4.00
C LYS A 99 14.92 1.84 5.43
N GLN A 100 14.70 3.14 5.56
CA GLN A 100 14.57 3.82 6.85
C GLN A 100 13.91 5.20 6.68
N VAL A 101 13.06 5.59 7.63
CA VAL A 101 12.63 6.99 7.81
C VAL A 101 13.64 7.69 8.72
N LEU A 102 14.32 8.70 8.19
CA LEU A 102 15.35 9.46 8.89
C LEU A 102 14.74 10.56 9.77
N THR A 103 13.73 11.27 9.24
CA THR A 103 12.99 12.30 9.97
C THR A 103 11.51 12.24 9.63
N ARG A 104 10.66 12.62 10.59
CA ARG A 104 9.21 12.80 10.43
C ARG A 104 8.83 14.15 11.04
N GLU A 105 8.46 15.09 10.19
CA GLU A 105 8.14 16.47 10.58
C GLU A 105 6.70 16.80 10.25
N ARG A 106 5.91 17.20 11.26
CA ARG A 106 4.56 17.69 11.04
C ARG A 106 4.59 19.10 10.48
N GLN A 107 3.89 19.31 9.37
CA GLN A 107 3.73 20.61 8.76
C GLN A 107 2.40 21.25 9.20
N PRO A 108 2.37 22.58 9.42
CA PRO A 108 1.14 23.29 9.70
C PRO A 108 0.21 23.20 8.48
N CYS A 109 -1.03 22.72 8.70
CA CYS A 109 -2.04 22.67 7.67
C CYS A 109 -2.78 24.03 7.61
N PRO A 110 -2.81 24.72 6.45
CA PRO A 110 -3.41 26.05 6.35
C PRO A 110 -4.95 26.07 6.43
N GLU A 111 -5.62 24.92 6.33
CA GLU A 111 -7.08 24.83 6.28
C GLU A 111 -7.62 23.79 7.28
N THR A 112 -7.80 24.20 8.53
CA THR A 112 -8.78 23.55 9.42
C THR A 112 -10.11 24.29 9.28
N THR A 113 -10.80 24.07 8.16
CA THR A 113 -12.20 24.48 8.00
C THR A 113 -13.03 23.73 9.05
N GLY A 114 -13.66 24.48 9.95
CA GLY A 114 -14.42 23.95 11.09
C GLY A 114 -15.34 22.78 10.72
N GLY A 115 -15.02 21.62 11.27
CA GLY A 115 -15.69 20.34 11.08
C GLY A 115 -14.88 19.24 11.78
N TYR A 116 -15.47 18.06 11.98
CA TYR A 116 -14.83 16.91 12.63
C TYR A 116 -13.63 16.31 11.85
N ASP A 117 -13.34 16.85 10.67
CA ASP A 117 -12.26 16.40 9.79
C ASP A 117 -10.96 17.10 10.19
N TRP A 118 -9.99 16.34 10.70
CA TRP A 118 -8.63 16.84 10.92
C TRP A 118 -7.75 16.45 9.74
N ILE A 119 -6.91 17.39 9.31
CA ILE A 119 -5.93 17.18 8.26
C ILE A 119 -4.54 17.28 8.88
N THR A 120 -3.72 16.23 8.70
CA THR A 120 -2.32 16.24 9.10
C THR A 120 -1.45 16.09 7.86
N LEU A 121 -0.44 16.96 7.75
CA LEU A 121 0.58 16.88 6.71
C LEU A 121 1.92 16.55 7.39
N GLU A 122 2.58 15.49 6.95
CA GLU A 122 3.90 15.09 7.45
C GLU A 122 4.91 15.05 6.30
N ARG A 123 6.06 15.68 6.51
CA ARG A 123 7.23 15.56 5.63
C ARG A 123 8.15 14.48 6.20
N LEU A 124 8.41 13.45 5.42
CA LEU A 124 9.32 12.36 5.76
C LEU A 124 10.60 12.50 4.94
N THR A 125 11.75 12.54 5.60
CA THR A 125 13.02 12.29 4.93
C THR A 125 13.32 10.81 5.05
N VAL A 126 13.51 10.12 3.92
CA VAL A 126 13.71 8.67 3.89
C VAL A 126 15.01 8.31 3.22
N ARG A 127 15.60 7.19 3.63
CA ARG A 127 16.66 6.50 2.91
C ARG A 127 16.07 5.30 2.20
N PHE A 128 16.39 5.14 0.92
CA PHE A 128 15.97 4.00 0.11
C PHE A 128 16.97 2.84 0.18
N THR A 129 16.59 1.68 -0.33
CA THR A 129 17.43 0.45 -0.37
C THR A 129 18.71 0.59 -1.19
N ASN A 130 18.77 1.54 -2.13
CA ASN A 130 19.97 1.91 -2.88
C ASN A 130 20.83 2.99 -2.17
N ASP A 131 20.56 3.25 -0.89
CA ASP A 131 21.20 4.26 -0.05
C ASP A 131 21.03 5.72 -0.50
N SER A 132 20.21 5.98 -1.53
CA SER A 132 19.79 7.34 -1.87
C SER A 132 18.80 7.87 -0.84
N GLU A 133 18.81 9.17 -0.62
CA GLU A 133 17.85 9.86 0.23
C GLU A 133 16.80 10.59 -0.62
N GLY A 134 15.59 10.69 -0.10
CA GLY A 134 14.51 11.43 -0.74
C GLY A 134 13.47 11.91 0.26
N VAL A 135 12.51 12.68 -0.23
CA VAL A 135 11.45 13.26 0.60
C VAL A 135 10.12 12.67 0.16
N LEU A 136 9.38 12.14 1.13
CA LEU A 136 7.97 11.78 0.97
C LEU A 136 7.11 12.77 1.73
N GLN A 137 5.93 13.06 1.22
CA GLN A 137 4.91 13.81 1.92
C GLN A 137 3.72 12.88 2.16
N CYS A 138 3.34 12.77 3.43
CA CYS A 138 2.19 12.00 3.86
C CYS A 138 1.07 12.95 4.23
N TRP A 139 -0.07 12.78 3.59
CA TRP A 139 -1.29 13.51 3.86
C TRP A 139 -2.28 12.57 4.52
N TYR A 140 -2.77 12.95 5.70
CA TYR A 140 -3.79 12.23 6.43
C TYR A 140 -5.03 13.09 6.54
N LYS A 141 -6.19 12.48 6.29
CA LYS A 141 -7.49 13.07 6.57
C LYS A 141 -8.36 12.09 7.32
N GLY A 142 -8.70 12.43 8.55
CA GLY A 142 -9.61 11.65 9.38
C GLY A 142 -11.06 12.03 9.13
N TYR A 143 -11.95 11.05 9.23
CA TYR A 143 -13.41 11.17 9.18
C TYR A 143 -14.04 10.31 10.29
N ASN A 144 -15.35 10.43 10.52
CA ASN A 144 -16.04 9.68 11.59
C ASN A 144 -15.89 8.15 11.53
N GLU A 145 -15.73 7.57 10.33
CA GLU A 145 -15.69 6.12 10.13
C GLU A 145 -14.32 5.60 9.62
N GLY A 146 -13.29 6.44 9.56
CA GLY A 146 -11.94 6.01 9.17
C GLY A 146 -11.05 7.16 8.72
N PHE A 147 -10.07 6.87 7.87
CA PHE A 147 -9.10 7.86 7.41
C PHE A 147 -8.65 7.58 5.98
N GLU A 148 -8.19 8.63 5.32
CA GLU A 148 -7.43 8.55 4.07
C GLU A 148 -5.95 8.85 4.37
N CYS A 149 -5.06 8.06 3.78
CA CYS A 149 -3.62 8.30 3.79
C CYS A 149 -3.12 8.31 2.35
N GLN A 150 -2.55 9.44 1.92
CA GLN A 150 -1.92 9.58 0.61
C GLN A 150 -0.46 9.93 0.79
N ILE A 151 0.40 9.20 0.08
CA ILE A 151 1.85 9.44 0.09
C ILE A 151 2.32 9.79 -1.31
N GLU A 152 3.02 10.90 -1.41
CA GLU A 152 3.65 11.36 -2.64
C GLU A 152 5.15 11.62 -2.42
N GLN A 153 5.91 11.56 -3.51
CA GLN A 153 7.34 11.87 -3.49
C GLN A 153 7.54 13.33 -3.91
N ILE A 154 8.26 14.10 -3.10
CA ILE A 154 8.59 15.48 -3.40
C ILE A 154 10.05 15.56 -3.82
N SER A 155 10.29 16.14 -5.00
CA SER A 155 11.60 16.40 -5.59
C SER A 155 12.37 17.49 -4.87
#